data_AF-A0A0F9TQP7-F1
#
_entry.id   AF-A0A0F9TQP7-F1
#
_cell.length_a   1.000
_cell.length_b   1.000
_cell.length_c   1.000
_cell.angle_alpha   90.00
_cell.angle_beta   90.00
_cell.angle_gamma   90.00
#
_symmetry.space_group_name_H-M   'P 1'
#
loop_
_entity.id
_entity.type
_entity.pdbx_description
1 polymer ?
#
loop_
_entity_poly.entity_id
_entity_poly.type
_entity_poly.pdbx_seq_one_letter_code
_entity_poly.pdbx_strand_id
1 'polypeptide(L)'
;MKNSAVDLTDLAIGIVVLGIVVSIGATILLNVRDTNTSGDTAYNLADAAAAGLAEYGNWFDIIVIVGVAAVILSLIFMAFGRRGGGTTTY
;
A
#
# COMPACT_ATOMS: atom_id res chain seq x y z
N MET A 1 23.38 -17.05 -6.82
CA MET A 1 22.80 -15.72 -7.09
C MET A 1 21.36 -15.75 -6.59
N LYS A 2 21.05 -15.08 -5.47
CA LYS A 2 19.65 -14.93 -5.02
C LYS A 2 18.98 -14.04 -6.06
N ASN A 3 18.04 -14.60 -6.84
CA ASN A 3 17.17 -13.79 -7.68
C ASN A 3 16.31 -12.96 -6.72
N SER A 4 16.70 -11.71 -6.47
CA SER A 4 15.93 -10.72 -5.71
C SER A 4 14.73 -10.23 -6.50
N ALA A 5 14.01 -11.13 -7.18
CA ALA A 5 12.61 -10.88 -7.47
C ALA A 5 11.95 -10.78 -6.10
N VAL A 6 11.45 -9.59 -5.76
CA VAL A 6 10.65 -9.34 -4.56
C VAL A 6 9.70 -10.52 -4.37
N ASP A 7 9.79 -11.20 -3.22
CA ASP A 7 8.89 -12.32 -2.93
C ASP A 7 7.48 -11.73 -2.83
N LEU A 8 6.59 -12.09 -3.76
CA LEU A 8 5.23 -11.55 -3.81
C LEU A 8 4.48 -11.82 -2.50
N THR A 9 4.84 -12.88 -1.79
CA THR A 9 4.29 -13.21 -0.47
C THR A 9 4.67 -12.15 0.56
N ASP A 10 5.94 -11.76 0.60
CA ASP A 10 6.46 -10.74 1.51
C ASP A 10 5.89 -9.35 1.16
N LEU A 11 5.73 -9.05 -0.13
CA LEU A 11 5.05 -7.84 -0.59
C LEU A 11 3.57 -7.80 -0.16
N ALA A 12 2.83 -8.90 -0.34
CA ALA A 12 1.43 -8.98 0.04
C ALA A 12 1.26 -8.81 1.55
N ILE A 13 2.10 -9.47 2.35
CA ILE A 13 2.10 -9.32 3.81
C ILE A 13 2.44 -7.88 4.18
N GLY A 14 3.46 -7.27 3.56
CA GLY A 14 3.86 -5.89 3.81
C GLY A 14 2.73 -4.89 3.57
N ILE A 15 1.99 -5.03 2.46
CA ILE A 15 0.83 -4.16 2.16
C ILE A 15 -0.28 -4.33 3.20
N VAL A 16 -0.59 -5.57 3.59
CA VAL A 16 -1.62 -5.86 4.60
C VAL A 16 -1.24 -5.24 5.95
N VAL A 17 0.00 -5.43 6.39
CA VAL A 17 0.49 -4.88 7.65
C VAL A 17 0.45 -3.35 7.62
N LEU A 18 0.84 -2.73 6.50
CA LEU A 18 0.79 -1.27 6.36
C LEU A 18 -0.64 -0.74 6.49
N GLY A 19 -1.61 -1.38 5.83
CA GLY A 19 -3.02 -1.04 5.93
C GLY A 19 -3.55 -1.16 7.37
N ILE A 20 -3.16 -2.22 8.09
CA ILE A 20 -3.53 -2.40 9.51
C ILE A 20 -2.95 -1.28 10.37
N VAL A 21 -1.66 -0.96 10.22
CA VAL A 21 -0.98 0.08 11.01
C VAL A 21 -1.65 1.43 10.83
N VAL A 22 -1.97 1.81 9.60
CA VAL A 22 -2.66 3.06 9.27
C VAL A 22 -4.07 3.09 9.87
N SER A 23 -4.82 1.98 9.77
CA SER A 23 -6.17 1.87 10.31
C SER A 23 -6.19 1.99 11.84
N ILE A 24 -5.24 1.36 12.53
CA ILE A 24 -5.09 1.46 13.99
C ILE A 24 -4.71 2.88 14.38
N GLY A 25 -3.76 3.50 13.67
CA GLY A 25 -3.37 4.89 13.88
C GLY A 25 -4.57 5.84 13.78
N ALA A 26 -5.36 5.74 12.70
CA ALA A 26 -6.57 6.51 12.52
C ALA A 26 -7.57 6.31 13.67
N THR A 27 -7.77 5.06 14.10
CA THR A 27 -8.66 4.73 15.22
C THR A 27 -8.22 5.40 16.52
N ILE A 28 -6.92 5.38 16.83
CA ILE A 28 -6.38 6.05 18.03
C ILE A 28 -6.60 7.56 17.94
N LEU A 29 -6.30 8.16 16.79
CA LEU A 29 -6.46 9.61 16.58
C LEU A 29 -7.92 10.05 16.71
N LEU A 30 -8.86 9.29 16.16
CA LEU A 30 -10.29 9.57 16.30
C LEU A 30 -10.74 9.48 17.77
N ASN A 31 -10.27 8.47 18.51
CA ASN A 31 -10.55 8.36 19.94
C ASN A 31 -9.96 9.53 20.75
N VAL A 32 -8.76 9.99 20.40
CA VAL A 32 -8.17 11.18 21.03
C VAL A 32 -9.00 12.41 20.71
N ARG A 33 -9.42 12.62 19.45
CA ARG A 33 -10.29 13.74 19.09
C ARG A 33 -11.59 13.71 19.89
N ASP A 34 -12.27 12.56 19.92
CA ASP A 34 -13.61 12.42 20.51
C ASP A 34 -13.61 12.48 22.05
N THR A 35 -12.45 12.27 22.70
CA THR A 35 -12.28 12.39 24.15
C THR A 35 -11.79 13.76 24.61
N ASN A 36 -11.42 14.64 23.67
CA ASN A 36 -10.97 16.00 23.97
C ASN A 36 -12.06 17.04 23.69
N THR A 37 -12.03 18.15 24.42
CA THR A 37 -12.96 19.26 24.20
C THR A 37 -12.68 19.91 22.85
N SER A 38 -13.72 20.11 22.04
CA SER A 38 -13.60 20.80 20.76
C SER A 38 -12.95 22.18 20.92
N GLY A 39 -11.94 22.46 20.09
CA GLY A 39 -11.19 23.71 20.13
C GLY A 39 -9.93 23.68 21.00
N ASP A 40 -9.73 22.65 21.83
CA ASP A 40 -8.46 22.46 22.54
C ASP A 40 -7.35 22.01 21.58
N THR A 41 -6.09 22.24 21.96
CA THR A 41 -4.91 21.96 21.13
C THR A 41 -4.83 20.48 20.75
N ALA A 42 -5.14 19.58 21.69
CA ALA A 42 -5.17 18.15 21.45
C ALA A 42 -6.28 17.73 20.48
N TYR A 43 -7.45 18.36 20.57
CA TYR A 43 -8.56 18.15 19.62
C TYR A 43 -8.14 18.59 18.21
N ASN A 44 -7.62 19.81 18.06
CA ASN A 44 -7.27 20.38 16.76
C ASN A 44 -6.13 19.58 16.09
N LEU A 45 -5.15 19.11 16.87
CA LEU A 45 -4.07 18.27 16.35
C LEU A 45 -4.59 16.90 15.89
N ALA A 46 -5.43 16.25 16.69
CA ALA A 46 -6.00 14.95 16.36
C ALA A 46 -6.95 15.05 15.15
N ASP A 47 -7.74 16.11 15.05
CA ASP A 47 -8.65 16.36 13.93
C ASP A 47 -7.89 16.63 12.62
N ALA A 48 -6.86 17.49 12.66
CA ALA A 48 -6.01 17.75 11.51
C ALA A 48 -5.25 16.48 11.05
N ALA A 49 -4.75 15.69 11.99
CA ALA A 49 -4.08 14.44 11.67
C ALA A 49 -5.05 13.36 11.16
N ALA A 50 -6.29 13.31 11.67
CA ALA A 50 -7.33 12.42 11.13
C ALA A 50 -7.73 12.80 9.70
N ALA A 51 -7.84 14.10 9.40
CA ALA A 51 -8.07 14.59 8.04
C ALA A 51 -6.92 14.19 7.10
N GLY A 52 -5.66 14.37 7.53
CA GLY A 52 -4.49 13.95 6.76
C GLY A 52 -4.44 12.43 6.52
N LEU A 53 -4.87 11.61 7.49
CA LEU A 53 -4.97 10.16 7.32
C LEU A 53 -6.08 9.75 6.35
N ALA A 54 -7.19 10.48 6.31
CA ALA A 54 -8.26 10.24 5.33
C ALA A 54 -7.76 10.50 3.90
N GLU A 55 -6.98 11.57 3.69
CA GLU A 55 -6.33 11.84 2.41
C GLU A 55 -5.26 10.80 2.09
N TYR A 56 -4.46 10.38 3.09
CA TYR A 56 -3.48 9.30 2.93
C TYR A 56 -4.14 8.00 2.47
N GLY A 57 -5.35 7.67 2.94
CA GLY A 57 -6.10 6.51 2.48
C GLY A 57 -6.29 6.47 0.96
N ASN A 58 -6.56 7.62 0.34
CA ASN A 58 -6.69 7.74 -1.11
C ASN A 58 -5.35 7.55 -1.84
N TRP A 59 -4.25 8.09 -1.29
CA TRP A 59 -2.90 7.87 -1.82
C TRP A 59 -2.41 6.43 -1.65
N PHE A 60 -2.77 5.79 -0.55
CA PHE A 60 -2.45 4.39 -0.28
C PHE A 60 -3.13 3.46 -1.28
N ASP A 61 -4.41 3.71 -1.60
CA ASP A 61 -5.14 2.93 -2.62
C ASP A 61 -4.44 3.01 -3.98
N ILE A 62 -3.99 4.21 -4.39
CA ILE A 62 -3.21 4.38 -5.63
C ILE A 62 -1.94 3.53 -5.63
N ILE A 63 -1.16 3.52 -4.54
CA ILE A 63 0.07 2.73 -4.43
C ILE A 63 -0.22 1.24 -4.55
N VAL A 64 -1.27 0.76 -3.88
CA VAL A 64 -1.69 -0.65 -3.93
C VAL A 64 -2.10 -1.04 -5.36
N ILE A 65 -2.90 -0.22 -6.03
CA ILE A 65 -3.34 -0.46 -7.42
C ILE A 65 -2.13 -0.54 -8.35
N VAL A 66 -1.17 0.40 -8.24
CA VAL A 66 0.05 0.40 -9.06
C VAL A 66 0.90 -0.85 -8.79
N GLY A 67 1.02 -1.27 -7.52
CA GLY A 67 1.72 -2.50 -7.13
C GLY A 67 1.09 -3.76 -7.73
N VAL A 68 -0.23 -3.90 -7.64
CA VAL A 68 -0.97 -5.02 -8.22
C VAL A 68 -0.88 -5.02 -9.75
N ALA A 69 -1.00 -3.86 -10.39
CA ALA A 69 -0.86 -3.74 -11.84
C ALA A 69 0.54 -4.17 -12.32
N ALA A 70 1.61 -3.75 -11.63
CA ALA A 70 2.97 -4.17 -11.94
C ALA A 70 3.16 -5.69 -11.83
N VAL A 71 2.57 -6.32 -10.81
CA VAL A 71 2.57 -7.79 -10.66
C VAL A 71 1.85 -8.45 -11.85
N ILE A 72 0.64 -8.00 -12.20
CA ILE A 72 -0.12 -8.57 -13.31
C ILE A 72 0.66 -8.44 -14.62
N LEU A 73 1.23 -7.27 -14.92
CA LEU A 73 2.05 -7.05 -16.11
C LEU A 73 3.28 -7.96 -16.13
N SER A 74 3.97 -8.12 -14.99
CA SER A 74 5.12 -9.02 -14.89
C SER A 74 4.75 -10.48 -15.22
N LEU A 75 3.58 -10.93 -14.76
CA LEU A 75 3.07 -12.27 -15.04
C LEU A 75 2.70 -12.42 -16.52
N ILE A 76 2.08 -11.41 -17.13
CA ILE A 76 1.74 -11.40 -18.56
C ILE A 76 3.01 -11.47 -19.42
N PHE A 77 4.02 -10.64 -19.15
CA PHE A 77 5.28 -10.68 -19.89
C PHE A 77 6.01 -12.01 -19.71
N MET A 78 5.96 -12.62 -18.53
CA MET A 78 6.54 -13.94 -18.31
C MET A 78 5.80 -15.05 -19.08
N ALA A 79 4.46 -14.99 -19.10
CA ALA A 79 3.61 -16.00 -19.74
C ALA A 79 3.60 -15.90 -21.27
N PHE A 80 3.63 -14.69 -21.83
CA PHE A 80 3.51 -14.47 -23.28
C PHE A 80 4.83 -14.05 -23.95
N GLY A 81 5.77 -13.45 -23.23
CA GLY A 81 7.07 -13.03 -23.77
C GLY A 81 8.03 -14.18 -24.09
N ARG A 82 7.85 -15.36 -23.49
CA ARG A 82 8.67 -16.56 -23.77
C ARG A 82 8.31 -17.28 -25.08
N ARG A 83 7.19 -16.96 -25.73
CA ARG A 83 6.76 -17.64 -26.97
C ARG A 83 7.42 -17.12 -28.25
N GLY A 84 8.23 -16.04 -28.20
CA GLY A 84 8.86 -15.44 -29.39
C GLY A 84 10.37 -15.70 -29.57
N GLY A 85 11.04 -16.33 -28.60
CA GLY A 85 12.50 -16.49 -28.61
C GLY A 85 12.97 -17.89 -28.96
N GLY A 86 12.39 -18.50 -30.00
CA GLY A 86 12.88 -19.76 -30.53
C GLY A 86 14.18 -19.54 -31.29
N THR A 87 15.28 -20.04 -30.75
CA THR A 87 16.57 -20.18 -31.40
C THR A 87 16.42 -20.89 -32.74
N THR A 88 16.51 -20.16 -33.86
CA THR A 88 16.76 -20.77 -35.17
C THR A 88 18.27 -20.98 -35.30
N THR A 89 18.76 -22.11 -34.82
CA THR A 89 20.11 -22.59 -35.13
C THR A 89 20.10 -23.09 -36.57
N TYR A 90 20.80 -22.39 -37.46
CA TYR A 90 21.29 -22.97 -38.72
C TYR A 90 22.78 -23.27 -38.53
#